data_AF-A0A1I8ABC1-F1
#
_entry.id   AF-A0A1I8ABC1-F1
#
_cell.length_a   1.000
_cell.length_b   1.000
_cell.length_c   1.000
_cell.angle_alpha   90.00
_cell.angle_beta   90.00
_cell.angle_gamma   90.00
#
_symmetry.space_group_name_H-M   'P 1'
#
loop_
_entity.id
_entity.type
_entity.pdbx_description
1 polymer ?
#
loop_
_entity_poly.entity_id
_entity_poly.type
_entity_poly.pdbx_seq_one_letter_code
_entity_poly.pdbx_strand_id
1 'polypeptide(L)' 'DVAAHIKETFESRFGPTWHCVVGKSFGSRVSYEQQHFILLKINRTSVMIFKCGY' A
#
# COMPACT_ATOMS: atom_id res chain seq x y z
N ASP A 1 -5.71 10.97 -7.17
CA ASP A 1 -5.00 9.68 -7.22
C ASP A 1 -5.58 8.65 -6.27
N VAL A 2 -5.93 7.46 -6.77
CA VAL A 2 -6.47 6.36 -5.94
C VAL A 2 -5.43 5.90 -4.90
N ALA A 3 -4.16 5.84 -5.29
CA ALA A 3 -3.07 5.47 -4.39
C ALA A 3 -2.91 6.46 -3.22
N ALA A 4 -2.96 7.77 -3.51
CA ALA A 4 -2.88 8.82 -2.48
C ALA A 4 -4.05 8.75 -1.50
N HIS A 5 -5.27 8.59 -2.03
CA HIS A 5 -6.47 8.48 -1.19
C HIS A 5 -6.43 7.27 -0.23
N ILE A 6 -5.99 6.11 -0.73
CA ILE A 6 -5.81 4.91 0.08
C ILE A 6 -4.75 5.15 1.15
N LYS A 7 -3.59 5.71 0.77
CA LYS A 7 -2.51 6.06 1.71
C LYS A 7 -3.03 6.97 2.83
N GLU A 8 -3.62 8.11 2.50
CA GLU A 8 -4.11 9.09 3.48
C GLU A 8 -5.16 8.49 4.44
N THR A 9 -6.04 7.64 3.92
CA THR A 9 -7.04 6.94 4.74
C THR A 9 -6.39 5.99 5.73
N PHE A 10 -5.37 5.25 5.31
CA PHE A 10 -4.62 4.34 6.19
C PHE A 10 -3.79 5.12 7.22
N GLU A 11 -3.12 6.20 6.82
CA GLU A 11 -2.36 7.07 7.73
C GLU A 11 -3.28 7.72 8.78
N SER A 12 -4.49 8.14 8.38
CA SER A 12 -5.46 8.72 9.31
C SER A 12 -6.03 7.70 10.31
N ARG A 13 -6.15 6.43 9.93
CA ARG A 13 -6.78 5.39 10.78
C ARG A 13 -5.79 4.59 11.61
N PHE A 14 -4.61 4.33 11.07
CA PHE A 14 -3.61 3.42 11.64
C PHE A 14 -2.28 4.12 11.96
N GLY A 15 -2.21 5.45 11.77
CA GLY A 15 -1.00 6.25 11.95
C GLY A 15 -0.03 6.16 10.77
N PRO A 16 0.88 7.13 10.63
CA PRO A 16 1.94 7.09 9.60
C PRO A 16 2.99 6.00 9.88
N THR A 17 3.84 5.59 8.93
CA THR A 17 3.91 6.00 7.52
C THR A 17 3.48 4.84 6.61
N TRP A 18 2.46 5.06 5.78
CA TRP A 18 1.97 4.04 4.84
C TRP A 18 2.40 4.36 3.42
N HIS A 19 2.60 3.31 2.63
CA HIS A 19 2.91 3.39 1.21
C HIS A 19 1.84 2.65 0.42
N CYS A 20 1.39 3.24 -0.68
CA CYS A 20 0.41 2.62 -1.58
C CYS A 20 0.88 2.72 -3.04
N VAL A 21 0.80 1.60 -3.76
CA VAL A 21 1.13 1.48 -5.18
C VAL A 21 -0.07 0.87 -5.91
N VAL A 22 -0.52 1.52 -6.99
CA VAL A 22 -1.64 1.06 -7.82
C VAL A 22 -1.18 0.96 -9.27
N GLY A 23 -1.30 -0.20 -9.90
CA GLY A 23 -0.84 -0.40 -11.28
C GLY A 23 -1.17 -1.77 -11.87
N LYS A 24 -1.04 -1.91 -13.20
CA LYS A 24 -1.35 -3.17 -13.92
C LYS A 24 -0.29 -4.25 -13.75
N SER A 25 0.98 -3.85 -13.60
CA SER A 25 2.12 -4.72 -13.34
C SER A 25 3.20 -3.92 -12.63
N PHE A 26 3.67 -4.39 -11.48
CA PHE A 26 4.78 -3.83 -10.75
C PHE A 26 5.54 -4.94 -10.03
N GLY A 27 6.87 -4.88 -10.04
CA GLY A 27 7.72 -5.68 -9.16
C GLY A 27 7.89 -4.95 -7.83
N SER A 28 7.71 -5.65 -6.71
CA SER A 28 7.95 -5.08 -5.38
C SER A 28 9.01 -5.89 -4.64
N ARG A 29 10.10 -5.22 -4.25
CA ARG A 29 11.07 -5.72 -3.28
C ARG A 29 11.15 -4.69 -2.17
N VAL A 30 10.19 -4.75 -1.26
CA VAL A 30 10.01 -3.77 -0.18
C VAL A 30 10.21 -4.44 1.17
N SER A 31 10.88 -3.74 2.08
CA SER A 31 10.90 -4.09 3.50
C SER A 31 9.64 -3.51 4.14
N TYR A 32 8.91 -4.32 4.91
CA TYR A 32 7.66 -3.91 5.56
C TYR A 32 7.59 -4.43 6.99
N GLU A 33 6.82 -3.74 7.84
CA GLU A 33 6.51 -4.21 9.19
C GLU A 33 5.69 -5.50 9.13
N GLN A 34 6.01 -6.49 9.98
CA GLN A 34 5.23 -7.72 10.04
C GLN A 34 3.74 -7.41 10.25
N GLN A 35 2.88 -8.16 9.55
CA GLN A 35 1.42 -8.02 9.55
C GLN A 35 0.85 -6.73 8.90
N HIS A 36 1.68 -5.79 8.46
CA HIS A 36 1.24 -4.54 7.82
C HIS A 36 1.48 -4.54 6.30
N PHE A 37 1.06 -5.61 5.65
CA PHE A 37 1.17 -5.78 4.20
C PHE A 37 -0.13 -6.31 3.59
N ILE A 38 -0.63 -5.63 2.57
CA ILE A 38 -1.85 -5.99 1.85
C ILE A 38 -1.57 -5.91 0.34
N LEU A 39 -1.85 -7.00 -0.37
CA LEU A 39 -1.82 -7.06 -1.83
C LEU A 39 -3.20 -7.49 -2.34
N LEU A 40 -3.85 -6.60 -3.08
CA LEU A 40 -5.17 -6.82 -3.66
C LEU A 40 -5.07 -6.76 -5.18
N LYS A 41 -5.89 -7.57 -5.86
CA LYS A 41 -6.03 -7.53 -7.31
C LYS A 41 -7.48 -7.30 -7.66
N ILE A 42 -7.76 -6.17 -8.30
CA ILE A 42 -9.09 -5.77 -8.75
C ILE A 42 -9.07 -5.73 -10.27
N ASN A 43 -9.74 -6.70 -10.90
CA ASN A 43 -9.74 -6.88 -12.37
C ASN A 43 -8.31 -6.98 -12.94
N ARG A 44 -7.88 -5.95 -13.68
CA ARG A 44 -6.56 -5.85 -14.32
C ARG A 44 -5.61 -4.90 -13.58
N THR A 45 -5.98 -4.47 -12.38
CA THR A 45 -5.19 -3.55 -11.56
C THR A 45 -4.83 -4.22 -10.25
N SER A 46 -3.57 -4.19 -9.90
CA SER A 46 -3.07 -4.58 -8.59
C SER A 46 -2.92 -3.34 -7.70
N VAL A 47 -3.24 -3.51 -6.43
CA VAL A 47 -3.12 -2.51 -5.37
C VAL A 47 -2.26 -3.12 -4.27
N MET A 48 -1.14 -2.49 -3.96
CA MET A 48 -0.26 -2.90 -2.88
C MET A 48 -0.20 -1.79 -1.85
N ILE A 49 -0.43 -2.15 -0.59
CA ILE A 49 -0.42 -1.25 0.56
C ILE A 49 0.49 -1.88 1.61
N PHE A 50 1.48 -1.15 2.09
CA PHE A 50 2.40 -1.64 3.10
C PHE A 50 2.87 -0.51 4.01
N LYS A 51 3.14 -0.84 5.27
CA LYS A 51 3.76 0.08 6.22
C LYS A 51 5.26 -0.18 6.28
N CYS A 52 6.05 0.89 6.17
CA CYS A 52 7.51 0.85 6.23
C CYS A 52 8.02 2.10 6.94
N GLY A 53 8.92 1.91 7.89
CA GLY A 53 9.45 2.99 8.72
C GLY A 53 9.14 2.70 10.18
N TYR A 54 10.20 2.49 10.96
CA TYR A 54 10.15 2.32 12.41
C TYR A 54 9.67 3.60 13.11
#